data_AF-A0A081AYK8-F1
#
_entry.id   AF-A0A081AYK8-F1
#
_cell.length_a   1.000
_cell.length_b   1.000
_cell.length_c   1.000
_cell.angle_alpha   90.00
_cell.angle_beta   90.00
_cell.angle_gamma   90.00
#
_symmetry.space_group_name_H-M   'P 1'
#
loop_
_entity.id
_entity.type
_entity.pdbx_description
1 polymer ?
#
loop_
_entity_poly.entity_id
_entity_poly.type
_entity_poly.pdbx_seq_one_letter_code
_entity_poly.pdbx_strand_id
1 'polypeptide(L)'
;MNGVTKWVKATQDSADRFFNQDRSLNLTTFTPEHFENFLMYMMNGGKHNVSTLSGYRSALKDAYRQQRMEVPREYMGELKTLFQGLQRVEAESIQDGHERKPGKEPLTFSLYVQLAELSIKQNYNGFIHLFLLTQ
;
A
#
# COMPACT_ATOMS: atom_id res chain seq x y z
N MET A 1 -13.17 4.81 -0.70
CA MET A 1 -13.34 3.43 -0.18
C MET A 1 -13.11 2.34 -1.23
N ASN A 2 -13.53 2.50 -2.49
CA ASN A 2 -13.44 1.45 -3.53
C ASN A 2 -12.10 0.68 -3.65
N GLY A 3 -10.96 1.35 -3.39
CA GLY A 3 -9.65 0.68 -3.36
C GLY A 3 -9.51 -0.34 -2.22
N VAL A 4 -9.91 0.04 -1.00
CA VAL A 4 -9.93 -0.86 0.17
C VAL A 4 -10.87 -2.04 -0.09
N THR A 5 -12.05 -1.78 -0.65
CA THR A 5 -13.04 -2.82 -0.99
C THR A 5 -12.48 -3.85 -1.97
N LYS A 6 -11.80 -3.38 -3.03
CA LYS A 6 -11.14 -4.25 -4.01
C LYS A 6 -10.02 -5.06 -3.38
N TRP A 7 -9.20 -4.42 -2.55
CA TRP A 7 -8.08 -5.07 -1.87
C TRP A 7 -8.55 -6.17 -0.90
N VAL A 8 -9.56 -5.89 -0.07
CA VAL A 8 -10.17 -6.87 0.84
C VAL A 8 -10.67 -8.08 0.06
N LYS A 9 -11.41 -7.86 -1.03
CA LYS A 9 -11.91 -8.97 -1.89
C LYS A 9 -10.82 -9.78 -2.56
N ALA A 10 -9.65 -9.18 -2.80
CA ALA A 10 -8.53 -9.85 -3.48
C ALA A 10 -7.59 -10.59 -2.51
N THR A 11 -7.56 -10.18 -1.23
CA THR A 11 -6.47 -10.57 -0.31
C THR A 11 -6.97 -11.25 0.96
N GLN A 12 -8.21 -11.00 1.37
CA GLN A 12 -8.75 -11.52 2.64
C GLN A 12 -9.65 -12.72 2.39
N ASP A 13 -9.38 -13.81 3.10
CA ASP A 13 -10.26 -14.97 3.16
C ASP A 13 -11.58 -14.58 3.84
N SER A 14 -12.73 -15.01 3.29
CA SER A 14 -14.06 -14.60 3.77
C SER A 14 -14.28 -13.07 3.74
N ALA A 15 -13.94 -12.43 2.62
CA ALA A 15 -14.08 -10.98 2.38
C ALA A 15 -15.44 -10.39 2.77
N ASP A 16 -16.53 -11.16 2.70
CA ASP A 16 -17.88 -10.70 3.06
C ASP A 16 -18.00 -10.27 4.54
N ARG A 17 -17.19 -10.82 5.45
CA ARG A 17 -17.19 -10.45 6.88
C ARG A 17 -16.74 -9.02 7.13
N PHE A 18 -15.94 -8.47 6.21
CA PHE A 18 -15.44 -7.10 6.29
C PHE A 18 -16.47 -6.06 5.85
N PHE A 19 -17.66 -6.48 5.40
CA PHE A 19 -18.71 -5.58 4.94
C PHE A 19 -19.98 -5.74 5.76
N ASN A 20 -20.62 -4.62 6.07
CA ASN A 20 -21.96 -4.58 6.65
C ASN A 20 -23.01 -4.91 5.57
N GLN A 21 -24.27 -5.12 5.98
CA GLN A 21 -25.38 -5.42 5.05
C GLN A 21 -25.62 -4.32 3.99
N ASP A 22 -25.29 -3.06 4.31
CA ASP A 22 -25.36 -1.91 3.41
C ASP A 22 -24.14 -1.78 2.48
N ARG A 23 -23.23 -2.77 2.49
CA ARG A 23 -21.94 -2.78 1.78
C ARG A 23 -20.93 -1.73 2.28
N SER A 24 -21.20 -1.08 3.41
CA SER A 24 -20.19 -0.26 4.09
C SER A 24 -19.13 -1.14 4.75
N LEU A 25 -17.97 -0.57 5.03
CA LEU A 25 -16.89 -1.29 5.69
C LEU A 25 -17.26 -1.57 7.14
N ASN A 26 -17.15 -2.82 7.58
CA ASN A 26 -17.37 -3.20 8.97
C ASN A 26 -16.12 -2.84 9.80
N LEU A 27 -16.19 -1.73 10.55
CA LEU A 27 -15.07 -1.21 11.34
C LEU A 27 -14.77 -2.02 12.62
N THR A 28 -15.63 -2.98 12.97
CA THR A 28 -15.34 -3.93 14.05
C THR A 28 -14.43 -5.06 13.60
N THR A 29 -14.47 -5.40 12.31
CA THR A 29 -13.65 -6.45 11.70
C THR A 29 -12.43 -5.86 10.99
N PHE A 30 -12.57 -4.67 10.41
CA PHE A 30 -11.48 -3.98 9.74
C PHE A 30 -10.61 -3.20 10.74
N THR A 31 -9.54 -3.84 11.21
CA THR A 31 -8.63 -3.29 12.24
C THR A 31 -7.55 -2.36 11.65
N PRO A 32 -6.83 -1.58 12.48
CA PRO A 32 -5.66 -0.79 12.07
C PRO A 32 -4.64 -1.56 11.22
N GLU A 33 -4.35 -2.79 11.61
CA GLU A 33 -3.41 -3.67 10.91
C GLU A 33 -3.84 -3.98 9.46
N HIS A 34 -5.14 -4.19 9.23
CA HIS A 34 -5.66 -4.39 7.87
C HIS A 34 -5.47 -3.14 7.00
N PHE A 35 -5.62 -1.95 7.60
CA PHE A 35 -5.37 -0.70 6.89
C PHE A 35 -3.90 -0.50 6.57
N GLU A 36 -2.99 -0.83 7.48
CA GLU A 36 -1.55 -0.79 7.22
C GLU A 36 -1.14 -1.75 6.11
N ASN A 37 -1.65 -2.98 6.11
CA ASN A 37 -1.42 -3.95 5.05
C ASN A 37 -1.95 -3.46 3.70
N PHE A 38 -3.10 -2.80 3.69
CA PHE A 38 -3.63 -2.12 2.50
C PHE A 38 -2.68 -1.01 2.00
N LEU A 39 -2.16 -0.17 2.91
CA LEU A 39 -1.23 0.89 2.54
C LEU A 39 0.09 0.34 1.96
N MET A 40 0.64 -0.71 2.57
CA MET A 40 1.83 -1.39 2.05
C MET A 40 1.58 -1.99 0.67
N TYR A 41 0.45 -2.65 0.46
CA TYR A 41 0.05 -3.16 -0.85
C TYR A 41 0.03 -2.05 -1.92
N MET A 42 -0.54 -0.89 -1.57
CA MET A 42 -0.66 0.25 -2.49
C MET A 42 0.69 0.91 -2.80
N MET A 43 1.59 0.98 -1.82
CA MET A 43 2.98 1.44 -2.01
C MET A 43 3.78 0.48 -2.89
N ASN A 44 3.71 -0.82 -2.59
CA ASN A 44 4.41 -1.85 -3.35
C ASN A 44 3.91 -1.94 -4.80
N GLY A 45 2.64 -1.57 -5.05
CA GLY A 45 2.09 -1.42 -6.40
C GLY A 45 2.65 -0.25 -7.23
N GLY A 46 3.53 0.59 -6.65
CA GLY A 46 4.39 1.54 -7.36
C GLY A 46 3.71 2.71 -8.09
N LYS A 47 2.42 2.95 -7.89
CA LYS A 47 1.63 3.92 -8.68
C LYS A 47 0.84 4.96 -7.88
N HIS A 48 0.96 4.99 -6.56
CA HIS A 48 0.09 5.83 -5.74
C HIS A 48 0.90 6.90 -5.02
N ASN A 49 0.59 8.16 -5.34
CA ASN A 49 1.17 9.32 -4.65
C ASN A 49 0.70 9.37 -3.18
N VAL A 50 1.47 10.04 -2.32
CA VAL A 50 1.16 10.10 -0.88
C VAL A 50 -0.17 10.84 -0.63
N SER A 51 -0.58 11.72 -1.55
CA SER A 51 -1.89 12.38 -1.52
C SER A 51 -3.06 11.40 -1.58
N THR A 52 -2.95 10.34 -2.38
CA THR A 52 -3.99 9.31 -2.53
C THR A 52 -4.12 8.50 -1.25
N LEU A 53 -3.00 8.15 -0.62
CA LEU A 53 -2.97 7.40 0.64
C LEU A 53 -3.54 8.22 1.81
N SER A 54 -3.21 9.53 1.86
CA SER A 54 -3.83 10.47 2.80
C SER A 54 -5.35 10.60 2.58
N GLY A 55 -5.80 10.52 1.32
CA GLY A 55 -7.23 10.45 0.98
C GLY A 55 -7.92 9.22 1.58
N TYR A 56 -7.29 8.04 1.51
CA TYR A 56 -7.84 6.83 2.15
C TYR A 56 -7.94 6.97 3.67
N ARG A 57 -6.93 7.57 4.31
CA ARG A 57 -6.97 7.86 5.75
C ARG A 57 -8.15 8.77 6.11
N SER A 58 -8.39 9.81 5.33
CA SER A 58 -9.50 10.74 5.56
C SER A 58 -10.85 10.06 5.38
N ALA A 59 -11.00 9.24 4.34
CA ALA A 59 -12.20 8.44 4.11
C ALA A 59 -12.47 7.43 5.23
N LEU A 60 -11.42 6.85 5.82
CA LEU A 60 -11.56 5.94 6.95
C LEU A 60 -12.00 6.67 8.21
N LYS A 61 -11.40 7.82 8.53
CA LYS A 61 -11.86 8.68 9.63
C LYS A 61 -13.34 9.08 9.48
N ASP A 62 -13.76 9.39 8.25
CA ASP A 62 -15.15 9.72 7.98
C ASP A 62 -16.07 8.51 8.18
N ALA A 63 -15.64 7.29 7.81
CA ALA A 63 -16.39 6.07 8.09
C ALA A 63 -16.59 5.84 9.60
N TYR A 64 -15.55 6.03 10.43
CA TYR A 64 -15.68 5.98 11.90
C TYR A 64 -16.69 7.00 12.43
N ARG A 65 -16.64 8.24 11.90
CA ARG A 65 -17.58 9.29 12.26
C ARG A 65 -19.02 8.94 11.88
N GLN A 66 -19.24 8.42 10.68
CA GLN A 66 -20.56 8.01 10.19
C GLN A 66 -21.16 6.88 11.02
N GLN A 67 -20.33 5.92 11.45
CA GLN A 67 -20.75 4.80 12.31
C GLN A 67 -20.78 5.15 13.81
N ARG A 68 -20.52 6.43 14.18
CA ARG A 68 -20.43 6.93 15.56
C ARG A 68 -19.46 6.12 16.45
N MET A 69 -18.38 5.64 15.86
CA MET A 69 -17.31 4.91 16.54
C MET A 69 -16.15 5.84 16.85
N GLU A 70 -15.50 5.64 17.98
CA GLU A 70 -14.24 6.33 18.27
C GLU A 70 -13.14 5.84 17.33
N VAL A 71 -12.35 6.79 16.80
CA VAL A 71 -11.20 6.48 15.97
C VAL A 71 -10.08 5.97 16.89
N PRO A 72 -9.55 4.75 16.69
CA PRO A 72 -8.45 4.24 17.48
C PRO A 72 -7.24 5.18 17.47
N ARG A 73 -6.51 5.27 18.58
CA ARG A 73 -5.40 6.23 18.76
C ARG A 73 -4.25 5.95 17.78
N GLU A 74 -4.06 4.68 17.45
CA GLU A 74 -3.11 4.13 16.47
C GLU A 74 -3.32 4.79 15.09
N TYR A 75 -4.59 4.96 14.68
CA TYR A 75 -4.96 5.64 13.43
C TYR A 75 -4.67 7.15 13.41
N MET A 76 -4.62 7.77 14.60
CA MET A 76 -4.49 9.22 14.75
C MET A 76 -3.02 9.68 14.81
N GLY A 77 -2.19 8.99 15.60
CA GLY A 77 -0.81 9.39 15.86
C GLY A 77 0.19 8.81 14.86
N GLU A 78 0.34 7.49 14.84
CA GLU A 78 1.44 6.81 14.16
C GLU A 78 1.33 6.93 12.64
N LEU A 79 0.12 6.70 12.11
CA LEU A 79 -0.17 6.90 10.69
C LEU A 79 0.05 8.35 10.23
N LYS A 80 -0.13 9.35 11.10
CA LYS A 80 0.17 10.75 10.75
C LYS A 80 1.65 10.96 10.53
N THR A 81 2.47 10.46 11.45
CA THR A 81 3.94 10.56 11.36
C THR A 81 4.46 9.81 10.13
N LEU A 82 3.90 8.62 9.86
CA LEU A 82 4.24 7.80 8.70
C LEU A 82 3.94 8.55 7.39
N PHE A 83 2.74 9.12 7.25
CA PHE A 83 2.38 9.92 6.06
C PHE A 83 3.22 11.18 5.92
N GLN A 84 3.55 11.87 7.01
CA GLN A 84 4.42 13.04 6.96
C GLN A 84 5.85 12.67 6.54
N GLY A 85 6.37 11.53 6.99
CA GLY A 85 7.65 11.00 6.53
C GLY A 85 7.65 10.71 5.04
N LEU A 86 6.60 10.06 4.54
CA LEU A 86 6.44 9.78 3.10
C LEU A 86 6.30 11.05 2.27
N GLN A 87 5.55 12.05 2.75
CA GLN A 87 5.42 13.34 2.07
C GLN A 87 6.77 14.07 1.98
N ARG A 88 7.62 13.97 3.01
CA ARG A 88 8.97 14.54 2.99
C ARG A 88 9.85 13.84 1.97
N VAL A 89 9.86 12.50 1.94
CA VAL A 89 10.62 11.73 0.95
C VAL A 89 10.14 12.03 -0.47
N GLU A 90 8.82 12.12 -0.71
CA GLU A 90 8.27 12.51 -2.02
C GLU A 90 8.68 13.94 -2.39
N ALA A 91 8.59 14.90 -1.46
CA ALA A 91 8.98 16.28 -1.70
C ALA A 91 10.49 16.45 -1.93
N GLU A 92 11.33 15.78 -1.16
CA GLU A 92 12.79 15.76 -1.33
C GLU A 92 13.17 15.17 -2.70
N SER A 93 12.51 14.08 -3.12
CA SER A 93 12.73 13.50 -4.46
C SER A 93 12.34 14.44 -5.62
N ILE A 94 11.35 15.31 -5.41
CA ILE A 94 10.91 16.32 -6.40
C ILE A 94 11.83 17.54 -6.40
N GLN A 95 12.35 17.92 -5.22
CA GLN A 95 13.23 19.10 -5.05
C GLN A 95 14.68 18.82 -5.48
N ASP A 96 15.17 17.58 -5.40
CA ASP A 96 16.50 17.17 -5.88
C ASP A 96 16.64 17.14 -7.42
N GLY A 97 15.67 17.69 -8.16
CA GLY A 97 15.80 17.92 -9.61
C GLY A 97 15.71 16.65 -10.46
N HIS A 98 15.07 15.59 -9.95
CA HIS A 98 14.79 14.43 -10.78
C HIS A 98 13.67 14.77 -11.77
N GLU A 99 14.06 15.15 -13.00
CA GLU A 99 13.14 15.17 -14.14
C GLU A 99 12.43 13.81 -14.21
N ARG A 100 11.13 13.84 -14.53
CA ARG A 100 10.35 12.62 -14.80
C ARG A 100 11.08 11.83 -15.88
N LYS A 101 11.87 10.82 -15.50
CA LYS A 101 12.58 9.97 -16.46
C LYS A 101 11.52 9.17 -17.23
N PRO A 102 11.34 9.39 -18.55
CA PRO A 102 10.51 8.52 -19.35
C PRO A 102 11.31 7.23 -19.57
N GLY A 103 11.08 6.21 -18.73
CA GLY A 103 11.74 4.92 -18.86
C GLY A 103 11.73 4.11 -17.57
N LYS A 104 11.86 2.78 -17.69
CA LYS A 104 12.06 1.90 -16.54
C LYS A 104 13.44 2.19 -15.96
N GLU A 105 13.52 2.39 -14.64
CA GLU A 105 14.81 2.51 -13.97
C GLU A 105 15.64 1.24 -14.20
N PRO A 106 16.92 1.35 -14.55
CA PRO A 106 17.76 0.19 -14.76
C PRO A 106 17.96 -0.53 -13.43
N LEU A 107 17.56 -1.80 -13.38
CA LEU A 107 17.83 -2.69 -12.27
C LEU A 107 19.34 -2.79 -12.09
N THR A 108 19.88 -2.21 -11.01
CA THR A 108 21.32 -2.29 -10.74
C THR A 108 21.71 -3.75 -10.46
N PHE A 109 22.93 -4.13 -10.83
CA PHE A 109 23.43 -5.50 -10.62
C PHE A 109 23.37 -5.93 -9.15
N SER A 110 23.63 -5.01 -8.22
CA SER A 110 23.47 -5.22 -6.78
C SER A 110 22.04 -5.63 -6.40
N LEU A 111 21.05 -4.88 -6.90
CA LEU A 111 19.63 -5.14 -6.63
C LEU A 111 19.16 -6.45 -7.29
N TYR A 112 19.69 -6.77 -8.47
CA TYR A 112 19.47 -8.08 -9.11
C TYR A 112 19.97 -9.25 -8.24
N VAL A 113 21.18 -9.17 -7.71
CA VAL A 113 21.77 -10.24 -6.88
C VAL A 113 20.94 -10.44 -5.61
N GLN A 114 20.53 -9.36 -4.94
CA GLN A 114 19.70 -9.45 -3.73
C GLN A 114 18.34 -10.10 -4.02
N LEU A 115 17.69 -9.72 -5.12
CA LEU A 115 16.40 -10.31 -5.50
C LEU A 115 16.55 -11.79 -5.89
N ALA A 116 17.62 -12.16 -6.59
CA ALA A 116 17.93 -13.55 -6.92
C ALA A 116 18.14 -14.40 -5.66
N GLU A 117 18.92 -13.92 -4.69
CA GLU A 117 19.14 -14.61 -3.41
C GLU A 117 17.84 -14.78 -2.61
N LEU A 118 17.01 -13.75 -2.55
CA LEU A 118 15.70 -13.80 -1.88
C LEU A 118 14.75 -14.78 -2.56
N SER A 119 14.76 -14.85 -3.89
CA SER A 119 13.91 -15.76 -4.65
C SER A 119 14.26 -17.24 -4.45
N ILE A 120 15.57 -17.55 -4.38
CA ILE A 120 16.08 -18.88 -4.08
C ILE A 120 15.65 -19.31 -2.66
N LYS A 121 15.71 -18.38 -1.69
CA LYS A 121 15.31 -18.63 -0.30
C LYS A 121 13.81 -18.88 -0.14
N GLN A 122 12.96 -18.28 -0.96
CA GLN A 122 11.50 -18.44 -0.87
C GLN A 122 10.92 -19.58 -1.73
N ASN A 123 11.76 -20.37 -2.42
CA ASN A 123 11.34 -21.51 -3.26
C ASN A 123 10.28 -21.13 -4.33
N TYR A 124 10.30 -19.89 -4.81
CA TYR A 124 9.46 -19.45 -5.93
C TYR A 124 10.20 -19.74 -7.24
N ASN A 125 9.74 -20.75 -7.99
CA ASN A 125 10.23 -21.09 -9.35
C ASN A 125 10.03 -19.98 -10.41
N GLY A 126 9.51 -18.80 -10.03
CA GLY A 126 9.15 -17.72 -10.95
C GLY A 126 10.29 -16.79 -11.37
N PHE A 127 11.42 -16.75 -10.66
CA PHE A 127 12.49 -15.80 -10.97
C PHE A 127 13.31 -16.14 -12.24
N ILE A 128 13.28 -17.40 -12.68
CA ILE A 128 14.00 -17.84 -13.89
C ILE A 128 13.38 -17.25 -15.17
N HIS A 129 12.11 -16.81 -15.14
CA HIS A 129 11.43 -16.26 -16.32
C HIS A 129 11.64 -14.77 -16.57
N LEU A 130 12.28 -14.03 -15.65
CA LEU A 130 12.40 -12.57 -15.79
C LEU A 130 13.52 -12.12 -16.74
N PHE A 131 14.44 -13.00 -17.12
CA PHE A 131 15.62 -12.62 -17.92
C PHE A 131 15.53 -12.96 -19.42
N LEU A 132 14.60 -13.83 -19.85
CA LEU A 132 14.60 -14.32 -21.25
C LEU A 132 13.75 -13.52 -22.24
N LEU A 133 13.18 -12.36 -21.85
CA LEU A 133 12.34 -11.53 -22.74
C LEU A 133 12.99 -10.21 -23.20
N THR A 134 14.27 -10.00 -22.92
CA THR A 134 15.01 -8.86 -23.48
C THR A 134 16.34 -9.33 -24.06
N GLN A 135 16.26 -9.86 -25.27
CA GLN A 135 17.34 -9.81 -26.27
C GLN A 135 16.84 -8.96 -27.43
#